data_AF-A0A3D5Q3A5-F1
#
_entry.id   AF-A0A3D5Q3A5-F1
#
_cell.length_a   1.000
_cell.length_b   1.000
_cell.length_c   1.000
_cell.angle_alpha   90.00
_cell.angle_beta   90.00
_cell.angle_gamma   90.00
#
_symmetry.space_group_name_H-M   'P 1'
#
loop_
_entity.id
_entity.type
_entity.pdbx_description
1 polymer ?
#
loop_
_entity_poly.entity_id
_entity_poly.type
_entity_poly.pdbx_seq_one_letter_code
_entity_poly.pdbx_strand_id
1 'polypeptide(L)' 'VALPVEIWRMPADRFGSFVAGIPAPLGIGKVELADGRWVCGFICEPVGLDGAEDITGYGGWRGYMEQQ' A
#
# COMPACT_ATOMS: atom_id res chain seq x y z
N VAL A 1 9.25 3.39 10.61
CA VAL A 1 8.83 2.13 11.28
C VAL A 1 8.26 1.20 10.21
N ALA A 2 8.45 -0.11 10.32
CA ALA A 2 7.82 -1.07 9.40
C ALA A 2 6.31 -1.17 9.70
N LEU A 3 5.49 -1.25 8.64
CA LEU A 3 4.04 -1.39 8.75
C LEU A 3 3.61 -2.80 8.32
N PRO A 4 2.56 -3.38 8.94
CA PRO A 4 2.04 -4.69 8.55
C PRO A 4 1.46 -4.64 7.13
N VAL A 5 1.74 -5.67 6.34
CA VAL A 5 1.25 -5.84 4.97
C VAL A 5 0.78 -7.27 4.74
N GLU A 6 -0.12 -7.45 3.78
CA GLU A 6 -0.55 -8.76 3.30
C GLU A 6 0.04 -9.03 1.91
N ILE A 7 0.63 -10.22 1.72
CA ILE A 7 1.22 -10.61 0.44
C ILE A 7 0.28 -11.57 -0.27
N TRP A 8 -0.17 -11.17 -1.45
CA TRP A 8 -1.06 -11.95 -2.29
C TRP A 8 -0.35 -12.43 -3.56
N ARG A 9 -0.62 -13.68 -3.97
CA ARG A 9 -0.18 -14.18 -5.28
C ARG A 9 -1.28 -13.89 -6.29
N MET A 10 -0.90 -13.33 -7.43
CA MET A 10 -1.81 -12.97 -8.51
C MET A 10 -1.35 -13.59 -9.83
N PRO A 11 -2.26 -14.15 -10.63
CA PRO A 11 -1.96 -14.54 -12.01
C PRO A 11 -1.48 -13.34 -12.83
N ALA A 12 -0.38 -13.50 -13.57
CA ALA A 12 0.25 -12.39 -14.31
C ALA A 12 -0.68 -11.80 -15.39
N ASP A 13 -1.52 -12.64 -16.00
CA ASP A 13 -2.53 -12.27 -17.00
C ASP A 13 -3.68 -11.42 -16.41
N ARG A 14 -3.86 -11.43 -15.09
CA ARG A 14 -4.87 -10.63 -14.37
C ARG A 14 -4.32 -9.33 -13.79
N PHE A 15 -3.00 -9.15 -13.79
CA PHE A 15 -2.37 -7.98 -13.19
C PHE A 15 -2.80 -6.67 -13.86
N GLY A 16 -2.89 -6.64 -15.20
CA GLY A 16 -3.30 -5.43 -15.92
C GLY A 16 -4.70 -4.95 -15.55
N SER A 17 -5.68 -5.87 -15.50
CA SER A 17 -7.05 -5.54 -15.12
C SER A 17 -7.17 -5.13 -13.65
N PHE A 18 -6.34 -5.70 -12.78
CA PHE A 18 -6.28 -5.31 -11.37
C PHE A 18 -5.75 -3.88 -11.22
N VAL A 19 -4.63 -3.55 -11.87
CA VAL A 19 -4.03 -2.21 -11.82
C VAL A 19 -4.94 -1.16 -12.44
N ALA A 20 -5.67 -1.50 -13.51
CA ALA A 20 -6.64 -0.59 -14.12
C ALA A 20 -7.79 -0.17 -13.17
N GLY A 21 -8.03 -0.94 -12.09
CA GLY A 21 -9.02 -0.61 -11.06
C GLY A 21 -8.50 0.27 -9.92
N ILE A 22 -7.21 0.64 -9.93
CA ILE A 22 -6.59 1.44 -8.86
C ILE A 22 -6.75 2.93 -9.21
N PRO A 23 -7.54 3.70 -8.43
CA PRO A 23 -7.73 5.12 -8.70
C PRO A 23 -6.52 5.95 -8.25
N ALA A 24 -6.29 7.08 -8.93
CA ALA A 24 -5.38 8.10 -8.42
C ALA A 24 -5.84 8.56 -7.00
N PRO A 25 -4.91 8.85 -6.07
CA PRO A 25 -3.45 8.97 -6.25
C PRO A 25 -2.66 7.66 -5.99
N LEU A 26 -3.33 6.51 -5.96
CA LEU A 26 -2.69 5.22 -5.68
C LEU A 26 -2.09 4.60 -6.95
N GLY A 27 -1.05 3.79 -6.74
CA GLY A 27 -0.43 3.01 -7.82
C GLY A 27 0.28 1.76 -7.29
N ILE A 28 0.84 0.96 -8.21
CA ILE A 28 1.67 -0.19 -7.86
C ILE A 28 3.14 0.14 -8.15
N GLY A 29 3.95 0.12 -7.09
CA GLY A 29 5.39 0.29 -7.14
C GLY A 29 6.14 -0.88 -6.52
N LYS A 30 7.42 -0.67 -6.22
CA LYS A 30 8.24 -1.61 -5.46
C LYS A 30 8.29 -1.20 -3.99
N VAL A 31 8.00 -2.15 -3.10
CA VAL A 31 8.08 -1.98 -1.65
C VAL A 31 9.09 -2.97 -1.07
N GLU A 32 9.86 -2.51 -0.09
CA GLU A 32 10.80 -3.33 0.65
C GLU A 32 10.09 -3.92 1.88
N LEU A 33 10.18 -5.25 2.04
CA LEU A 33 9.69 -5.96 3.20
C LEU A 33 10.74 -5.94 4.32
N ALA A 34 10.32 -6.19 5.55
CA ALA A 34 11.22 -6.24 6.70
C ALA A 34 12.32 -7.32 6.59
N ASP A 35 12.12 -8.33 5.73
CA ASP A 35 13.11 -9.36 5.42
C ASP A 35 14.05 -9.00 4.25
N GLY A 36 13.98 -7.75 3.75
CA GLY A 36 14.81 -7.23 2.66
C GLY A 36 14.34 -7.59 1.25
N ARG A 37 13.26 -8.36 1.09
CA ARG A 37 12.71 -8.67 -0.24
C ARG A 37 11.99 -7.45 -0.82
N TRP A 38 12.15 -7.27 -2.12
CA TRP A 38 11.41 -6.26 -2.89
C TRP A 38 10.25 -6.90 -3.65
N VAL A 39 9.02 -6.47 -3.35
CA VAL A 39 7.80 -6.98 -3.98
C VAL A 39 6.99 -5.86 -4.62
N CYS A 40 6.02 -6.21 -5.47
CA CYS A 40 5.04 -5.23 -5.94
C CYS A 40 4.07 -4.90 -4.81
N GLY A 41 3.82 -3.62 -4.55
CA GLY A 41 2.93 -3.16 -3.48
C GLY A 41 2.29 -1.81 -3.81
N PHE A 42 1.25 -1.46 -3.05
CA PHE A 42 0.59 -0.16 -3.18
C PHE A 42 1.51 0.97 -2.72
N ILE A 43 1.54 2.04 -3.50
CA ILE A 43 2.19 3.31 -3.19
C ILE A 43 1.21 4.45 -3.45
N CYS A 44 1.55 5.65 -2.96
CA CYS A 44 0.76 6.86 -3.17
C CYS A 44 1.66 7.94 -3.77
N GLU A 45 1.15 8.67 -4.76
CA GLU A 45 1.81 9.86 -5.28
C GLU A 45 1.82 10.99 -4.24
N PRO A 46 2.81 11.91 -4.26
CA PRO A 46 2.91 12.98 -3.27
C PRO A 46 1.65 13.86 -3.13
N VAL A 47 0.87 14.01 -4.20
CA VAL A 47 -0.39 14.77 -4.20
C VAL A 47 -1.44 14.18 -3.24
N GLY A 48 -1.40 12.88 -2.97
CA GLY A 48 -2.31 12.23 -2.04
C GLY A 48 -1.98 12.47 -0.57
N LEU A 49 -0.87 13.14 -0.27
CA LEU A 49 -0.47 13.48 1.09
C LEU A 49 -0.96 14.86 1.53
N ASP A 50 -1.45 15.70 0.60
CA ASP A 50 -1.95 17.02 0.94
C ASP A 50 -3.24 16.92 1.79
N GLY A 51 -3.18 17.46 3.01
CA GLY A 51 -4.26 17.35 4.00
C GLY A 51 -4.47 15.95 4.61
N ALA A 52 -3.60 14.98 4.31
CA ALA A 52 -3.71 13.62 4.84
C ALA A 52 -3.26 13.54 6.31
N GLU A 53 -3.93 12.68 7.09
CA GLU A 53 -3.52 12.36 8.45
C GLU A 53 -2.35 11.36 8.43
N ASP A 54 -1.30 11.63 9.21
CA ASP A 54 -0.24 10.65 9.44
C ASP A 54 -0.72 9.57 10.42
N ILE A 55 -1.01 8.39 9.88
CA ILE A 55 -1.46 7.24 10.68
C ILE A 55 -0.33 6.27 11.08
N THR A 56 0.93 6.66 10.91
CA THR A 56 2.09 5.79 11.21
C THR A 56 2.12 5.35 12.68
N GLY A 57 1.69 6.22 13.60
CA GLY A 57 1.64 5.95 15.04
C GLY A 57 0.66 4.85 15.46
N TYR A 58 -0.32 4.52 14.62
CA TYR A 58 -1.34 3.51 14.92
C TYR A 58 -0.88 2.08 14.61
N GLY A 59 0.35 1.89 14.11
CA GLY A 59 0.87 0.58 13.75
C GLY A 59 0.30 0.01 12.44
N GLY A 60 -0.33 0.85 11.61
CA GLY A 60 -0.86 0.50 10.29
C GLY A 60 -2.38 0.68 10.18
N TRP A 61 -2.92 0.38 8.99
CA TRP A 61 -4.32 0.65 8.65
C TRP A 61 -5.33 0.01 9.61
N ARG A 62 -5.11 -1.26 10.00
CA ARG A 62 -6.03 -1.95 10.93
C ARG A 62 -6.08 -1.28 12.30
N GLY A 63 -4.93 -0.86 12.84
CA GLY A 63 -4.86 -0.18 14.14
C GLY A 63 -5.48 1.22 14.11
N TYR A 64 -5.40 1.92 12.97
CA TYR A 64 -6.12 3.19 12.77
C TYR A 64 -7.64 2.98 12.75
N MET A 65 -8.11 1.97 12.00
CA MET A 65 -9.54 1.66 11.89
C MET A 65 -10.19 1.20 13.20
N GLU A 66 -9.41 0.71 14.17
CA GLU A 66 -9.91 0.36 15.50
C GLU A 66 -10.13 1.58 16.41
N GLN A 67 -9.54 2.73 16.07
CA GLN A 67 -9.67 3.99 16.83
C GLN A 67 -10.68 4.97 16.21
N GLN A 68 -11.25 4.59 15.06
CA GLN A 68 -12.35 5.27 14.36
C GLN A 68 -13.71 4.73 14.85
#